data_AF-A0A6L7UVX1-F1
#
_entry.id   AF-A0A6L7UVX1-F1
#
_cell.length_a   1.000
_cell.length_b   1.000
_cell.length_c   1.000
_cell.angle_alpha   90.00
_cell.angle_beta   90.00
_cell.angle_gamma   90.00
#
_symmetry.space_group_name_H-M   'P 1'
#
loop_
_entity.id
_entity.type
_entity.pdbx_description
1 polymer ?
#
loop_
_entity_poly.entity_id
_entity_poly.type
_entity_poly.pdbx_seq_one_letter_code
_entity_poly.pdbx_strand_id
1 'polypeptide(L)'
;MTQQSPEMPSDPEAYLADLKQKVLDGWENGADFFDERWGDQGDEFHHGVFAPAAEGMLGLEHGARVLELACGNGGFARRLGRQGICVLATDLSPALIAHAERRTETIADQQVDVSYQVVDATVEREIVNCGGPFDAAVCIMGAMSMLSLRPMFGGVWRVLKPRGIFVLVTLHPSFATSGYKFAKSENENEPHGLTVSRYLSRYVTHGVTNTAQKEPQIYFHRPMHELLTDAFASGLVLDGMAELAAPEQPMEDSRLMWNVLPDIPMAVALRFRRP
;
A
#
# COMPACT_ATOMS: atom_id res chain seq x y z
N MET A 1 7.57 12.61 -34.57
CA MET A 1 7.69 11.15 -34.35
C MET A 1 6.39 10.68 -33.72
N THR A 2 5.57 9.97 -34.49
CA THR A 2 4.36 9.29 -34.02
C THR A 2 4.78 8.21 -33.03
N GLN A 3 4.48 8.40 -31.74
CA GLN A 3 4.53 7.29 -30.78
C GLN A 3 3.47 6.28 -31.24
N GLN A 4 3.91 5.13 -31.74
CA GLN A 4 3.02 3.99 -31.93
C GLN A 4 2.38 3.67 -30.58
N SER A 5 1.06 3.70 -30.51
CA SER A 5 0.32 3.09 -29.41
C SER A 5 0.81 1.64 -29.27
N PRO A 6 1.17 1.17 -28.07
CA PRO A 6 1.62 -0.20 -27.91
C PRO A 6 0.54 -1.15 -28.45
N GLU A 7 0.93 -2.08 -29.32
CA GLU A 7 0.04 -3.14 -29.80
C GLU A 7 -0.55 -3.86 -28.60
N MET A 8 -1.88 -3.96 -28.55
CA MET A 8 -2.56 -4.77 -27.55
C MET A 8 -2.06 -6.21 -27.65
N PRO A 9 -1.71 -6.88 -26.53
CA PRO A 9 -1.28 -8.27 -26.55
C PRO A 9 -2.30 -9.15 -27.28
N SER A 10 -1.83 -10.14 -28.03
CA SER A 10 -2.69 -11.07 -28.77
C SER A 10 -3.66 -11.84 -27.88
N ASP A 11 -3.35 -11.95 -26.58
CA ASP A 11 -4.20 -12.48 -25.53
C ASP A 11 -4.11 -11.57 -24.28
N PRO A 12 -5.10 -10.69 -24.05
CA PRO A 12 -5.12 -9.79 -22.90
C PRO A 12 -5.20 -10.53 -21.56
N GLU A 13 -5.89 -11.67 -21.47
CA GLU A 13 -6.03 -12.40 -20.21
C GLU A 13 -4.71 -13.04 -19.80
N ALA A 14 -4.03 -13.71 -20.75
CA ALA A 14 -2.70 -14.26 -20.52
C ALA A 14 -1.68 -13.17 -20.14
N TYR A 15 -1.75 -12.00 -20.78
CA TYR A 15 -0.90 -10.87 -20.43
C TYR A 15 -1.10 -10.37 -18.99
N LEU A 16 -2.35 -10.23 -18.55
CA LEU A 16 -2.64 -9.79 -17.19
C LEU A 16 -2.25 -10.83 -16.14
N ALA A 17 -2.40 -12.13 -16.46
CA ALA A 17 -1.94 -13.22 -15.61
C ALA A 17 -0.42 -13.24 -15.46
N ASP A 18 0.33 -13.10 -16.56
CA ASP A 18 1.80 -12.95 -16.54
C ASP A 18 2.24 -11.74 -15.72
N LEU A 19 1.56 -10.60 -15.90
CA LEU A 19 1.90 -9.39 -15.17
C LEU A 19 1.65 -9.52 -13.66
N LYS A 20 0.56 -10.18 -13.27
CA LYS A 20 0.29 -10.52 -11.86
C LYS A 20 1.34 -11.46 -11.30
N GLN A 21 1.77 -12.47 -12.06
CA GLN A 21 2.84 -13.38 -11.64
C GLN A 21 4.16 -12.62 -11.42
N LYS A 22 4.51 -11.69 -12.30
CA LYS A 22 5.71 -10.85 -12.14
C LYS A 22 5.66 -9.96 -10.90
N VAL A 23 4.48 -9.45 -10.53
CA VAL A 23 4.31 -8.72 -9.26
C VAL A 23 4.64 -9.65 -8.09
N LEU A 24 4.05 -10.86 -8.05
CA LEU A 24 4.31 -11.84 -7.00
C LEU A 24 5.80 -12.22 -6.94
N ASP A 25 6.42 -12.55 -8.08
CA ASP A 25 7.84 -12.91 -8.16
C ASP A 25 8.74 -11.79 -7.63
N GLY A 26 8.40 -10.53 -7.89
CA GLY A 26 9.14 -9.36 -7.38
C GLY A 26 9.15 -9.27 -5.86
N TRP A 27 8.04 -9.63 -5.21
CA TRP A 27 7.92 -9.65 -3.75
C TRP A 27 8.53 -10.91 -3.13
N GLU A 28 8.31 -12.08 -3.73
CA GLU A 28 8.89 -13.35 -3.25
C GLU A 28 10.42 -13.34 -3.31
N ASN A 29 10.99 -12.95 -4.45
CA ASN A 29 12.45 -12.91 -4.62
C ASN A 29 13.11 -11.81 -3.76
N GLY A 30 12.36 -10.77 -3.42
CA GLY A 30 12.81 -9.66 -2.58
C GLY A 30 12.53 -9.85 -1.10
N ALA A 31 11.84 -10.92 -0.68
CA ALA A 31 11.25 -11.03 0.64
C ALA A 31 12.28 -10.89 1.78
N ASP A 32 13.44 -11.57 1.67
CA ASP A 32 14.52 -11.46 2.67
C ASP A 32 15.09 -10.03 2.76
N PHE A 33 15.26 -9.37 1.62
CA PHE A 33 15.75 -7.99 1.56
C PHE A 33 14.77 -7.03 2.22
N PHE A 34 13.47 -7.16 1.91
CA PHE A 34 12.44 -6.31 2.50
C PHE A 34 12.30 -6.58 3.99
N ASP A 35 12.30 -7.84 4.40
CA ASP A 35 12.22 -8.21 5.81
C ASP A 35 13.36 -7.63 6.64
N GLU A 36 14.61 -7.78 6.17
CA GLU A 36 15.79 -7.21 6.84
C GLU A 36 15.69 -5.68 6.97
N ARG A 37 15.21 -5.00 5.92
CA ARG A 37 15.12 -3.53 5.88
C ARG A 37 13.97 -2.97 6.70
N TRP A 38 12.81 -3.62 6.68
CA TRP A 38 11.64 -3.20 7.46
C TRP A 38 11.80 -3.54 8.93
N GLY A 39 12.49 -4.63 9.25
CA GLY A 39 12.66 -5.05 10.64
C GLY A 39 11.32 -5.25 11.35
N ASP A 40 11.29 -4.98 12.65
CA ASP A 40 10.09 -5.23 13.47
C ASP A 40 9.05 -4.12 13.41
N GLN A 41 9.47 -2.90 13.07
CA GLN A 41 8.64 -1.68 13.15
C GLN A 41 8.23 -1.13 11.78
N GLY A 42 8.76 -1.68 10.70
CA GLY A 42 8.73 -1.06 9.38
C GLY A 42 9.90 -0.09 9.19
N ASP A 43 10.12 0.34 7.94
CA ASP A 43 11.07 1.41 7.65
C ASP A 43 10.57 2.78 8.17
N GLU A 44 11.40 3.81 8.03
CA GLU A 44 11.09 5.15 8.52
C GLU A 44 9.83 5.76 7.89
N PHE A 45 9.55 5.44 6.61
CA PHE A 45 8.31 5.88 5.97
C PHE A 45 7.09 5.21 6.61
N HIS A 46 7.17 3.89 6.80
CA HIS A 46 6.10 3.12 7.40
C HIS A 46 5.85 3.54 8.84
N HIS A 47 6.86 3.49 9.71
CA HIS A 47 6.71 3.81 11.13
C HIS A 47 6.46 5.31 11.39
N GLY A 48 7.06 6.19 10.59
CA GLY A 48 7.01 7.65 10.81
C GLY A 48 5.82 8.35 10.15
N VAL A 49 5.30 7.82 9.04
CA VAL A 49 4.28 8.51 8.23
C VAL A 49 3.04 7.66 8.00
N PHE A 50 3.21 6.45 7.45
CA PHE A 50 2.05 5.67 6.98
C PHE A 50 1.26 5.03 8.12
N ALA A 51 1.93 4.36 9.05
CA ALA A 51 1.29 3.71 10.19
C ALA A 51 0.58 4.72 11.11
N PRO A 52 1.19 5.86 11.50
CA PRO A 52 0.49 6.87 12.31
C PRO A 52 -0.75 7.45 11.62
N ALA A 53 -0.67 7.72 10.31
CA ALA A 53 -1.81 8.20 9.53
C ALA A 53 -2.94 7.15 9.50
N ALA A 54 -2.60 5.88 9.28
CA ALA A 54 -3.56 4.79 9.28
C ALA A 54 -4.22 4.61 10.66
N GLU A 55 -3.43 4.53 11.73
CA GLU A 55 -3.92 4.40 13.11
C GLU A 55 -4.88 5.53 13.51
N GLY A 56 -4.49 6.78 13.22
CA GLY A 56 -5.33 7.95 13.52
C GLY A 56 -6.66 7.93 12.78
N MET A 57 -6.70 7.41 11.55
CA MET A 57 -7.94 7.27 10.78
C MET A 57 -8.80 6.09 11.25
N LEU A 58 -8.18 4.97 11.65
CA LEU A 58 -8.87 3.78 12.12
C LEU A 58 -9.56 4.02 13.46
N GLY A 59 -8.93 4.75 14.39
CA GLY A 59 -9.54 5.12 15.68
C GLY A 59 -10.05 3.91 16.48
N LEU A 60 -9.24 2.86 16.56
CA LEU A 60 -9.63 1.57 17.13
C LEU A 60 -9.61 1.56 18.65
N GLU A 61 -10.51 0.77 19.22
CA GLU A 61 -10.55 0.47 20.64
C GLU A 61 -9.92 -0.92 20.90
N HIS A 62 -9.50 -1.15 22.15
CA HIS A 62 -8.98 -2.45 22.57
C HIS A 62 -9.96 -3.59 22.26
N GLY A 63 -9.45 -4.70 21.72
CA GLY A 63 -10.24 -5.86 21.30
C GLY A 63 -10.95 -5.71 19.94
N ALA A 64 -10.76 -4.59 19.23
CA ALA A 64 -11.28 -4.46 17.87
C ALA A 64 -10.66 -5.52 16.94
N ARG A 65 -11.46 -6.04 15.99
CA ARG A 65 -11.00 -7.00 14.99
C ARG A 65 -10.64 -6.29 13.69
N VAL A 66 -9.41 -6.45 13.24
CA VAL A 66 -8.89 -5.79 12.03
C VAL A 66 -8.45 -6.80 10.99
N LEU A 67 -8.80 -6.54 9.74
CA LEU A 67 -8.22 -7.21 8.57
C LEU A 67 -7.17 -6.30 7.93
N GLU A 68 -5.90 -6.73 7.91
CA GLU A 68 -4.85 -6.04 7.16
C GLU A 68 -4.61 -6.75 5.82
N LEU A 69 -4.61 -5.99 4.73
CA LEU A 69 -4.34 -6.44 3.37
C LEU A 69 -2.99 -5.90 2.90
N ALA A 70 -2.16 -6.77 2.32
CA ALA A 70 -0.77 -6.51 1.95
C ALA A 70 0.09 -6.12 3.17
N CYS A 71 0.12 -6.99 4.18
CA CYS A 71 0.80 -6.73 5.44
C CYS A 71 2.34 -6.79 5.36
N GLY A 72 2.90 -7.26 4.24
CA GLY A 72 4.31 -7.53 4.10
C GLY A 72 4.83 -8.43 5.21
N ASN A 73 5.89 -8.01 5.90
CA ASN A 73 6.44 -8.77 7.02
C ASN A 73 5.68 -8.56 8.36
N GLY A 74 4.48 -7.96 8.35
CA GLY A 74 3.60 -7.85 9.53
C GLY A 74 3.96 -6.76 10.54
N GLY A 75 4.79 -5.79 10.18
CA GLY A 75 5.18 -4.69 11.09
C GLY A 75 3.98 -3.95 11.69
N PHE A 76 3.02 -3.55 10.86
CA PHE A 76 1.81 -2.86 11.30
C PHE A 76 0.87 -3.77 12.11
N ALA A 77 0.64 -5.00 11.66
CA ALA A 77 -0.13 -6.00 12.38
C ALA A 77 0.34 -6.16 13.83
N ARG A 78 1.66 -6.34 14.02
CA ARG A 78 2.27 -6.45 15.35
C ARG A 78 2.16 -5.16 16.15
N ARG A 79 2.27 -4.01 15.50
CA ARG A 79 2.09 -2.70 16.15
C ARG A 79 0.67 -2.55 16.71
N LEU A 80 -0.35 -2.93 15.95
CA LEU A 80 -1.74 -2.95 16.42
C LEU A 80 -1.97 -4.02 17.48
N GLY A 81 -1.42 -5.22 17.31
CA GLY A 81 -1.54 -6.30 18.28
C GLY A 81 -0.99 -5.95 19.67
N ARG A 82 0.12 -5.21 19.74
CA ARG A 82 0.65 -4.66 21.01
C ARG A 82 -0.27 -3.63 21.68
N GLN A 83 -1.20 -3.03 20.93
CA GLN A 83 -2.24 -2.14 21.45
C GLN A 83 -3.50 -2.94 21.87
N GLY A 84 -3.44 -4.28 21.78
CA GLY A 84 -4.52 -5.20 22.11
C GLY A 84 -5.63 -5.25 21.06
N ILE A 85 -5.29 -4.99 19.79
CA ILE A 85 -6.15 -5.19 18.64
C ILE A 85 -5.99 -6.62 18.13
N CYS A 86 -7.08 -7.28 17.76
CA CYS A 86 -7.05 -8.62 17.16
C CYS A 86 -6.87 -8.47 15.64
N VAL A 87 -5.71 -8.83 15.10
CA VAL A 87 -5.39 -8.62 13.68
C VAL A 87 -5.34 -9.95 12.93
N LEU A 88 -6.09 -10.03 11.82
CA LEU A 88 -5.81 -10.97 10.75
C LEU A 88 -5.05 -10.21 9.66
N ALA A 89 -3.78 -10.50 9.50
CA ALA A 89 -2.90 -9.87 8.54
C ALA A 89 -2.68 -10.77 7.33
N THR A 90 -2.75 -10.20 6.14
CA THR A 90 -2.75 -10.98 4.90
C THR A 90 -1.84 -10.36 3.85
N ASP A 91 -1.20 -11.21 3.06
CA ASP A 91 -0.34 -10.79 1.95
C ASP A 91 -0.41 -11.81 0.81
N LEU A 92 -0.12 -11.35 -0.40
CA LEU A 92 -0.06 -12.21 -1.57
C LEU A 92 1.18 -13.13 -1.54
N SER A 93 2.26 -12.70 -0.87
CA SER A 93 3.56 -13.39 -0.81
C SER A 93 3.63 -14.39 0.35
N PRO A 94 3.71 -15.72 0.07
CA PRO A 94 4.01 -16.71 1.10
C PRO A 94 5.32 -16.45 1.86
N ALA A 95 6.37 -15.96 1.18
CA ALA A 95 7.65 -15.68 1.81
C ALA A 95 7.55 -14.54 2.83
N LEU A 96 6.84 -13.45 2.52
CA LEU A 96 6.60 -12.35 3.45
C LEU A 96 5.73 -12.77 4.64
N ILE A 97 4.73 -13.63 4.41
CA ILE A 97 3.92 -14.22 5.49
C ILE A 97 4.79 -15.07 6.43
N ALA A 98 5.66 -15.92 5.89
CA ALA A 98 6.58 -16.72 6.72
C ALA A 98 7.54 -15.85 7.55
N HIS A 99 7.98 -14.70 7.00
CA HIS A 99 8.73 -13.70 7.76
C HIS A 99 7.91 -13.05 8.86
N ALA A 100 6.66 -12.69 8.56
CA ALA A 100 5.74 -12.08 9.51
C ALA A 100 5.43 -13.00 10.70
N GLU A 101 5.19 -14.29 10.43
CA GLU A 101 5.01 -15.33 11.44
C GLU A 101 6.25 -15.45 12.32
N ARG A 102 7.44 -15.64 11.72
CA ARG A 102 8.69 -15.80 12.48
C ARG A 102 8.99 -14.61 13.38
N ARG A 103 8.82 -13.39 12.88
CA ARG A 103 9.01 -12.16 13.69
C ARG A 103 8.01 -12.06 14.83
N THR A 104 6.81 -12.57 14.64
CA THR A 104 5.78 -12.59 15.68
C THR A 104 6.11 -13.62 16.76
N GLU A 105 6.59 -14.80 16.37
CA GLU A 105 7.04 -15.85 17.31
C GLU A 105 8.23 -15.42 18.18
N THR A 106 9.14 -14.59 17.65
CA THR A 106 10.32 -14.13 18.39
C THR A 106 10.03 -13.01 19.39
N ILE A 107 8.80 -12.50 19.45
CA ILE A 107 8.42 -11.47 20.41
C ILE A 107 8.14 -12.11 21.76
N ALA A 108 8.87 -11.67 22.79
CA ALA A 108 8.72 -12.15 24.16
C ALA A 108 7.36 -11.76 24.81
N ASP A 109 6.63 -10.86 24.18
CA ASP A 109 5.37 -10.33 24.66
C ASP A 109 4.20 -11.23 24.23
N GLN A 110 3.76 -12.10 25.15
CA GLN A 110 2.72 -13.12 24.92
C GLN A 110 1.31 -12.55 24.69
N GLN A 111 1.17 -11.24 24.49
CA GLN A 111 -0.13 -10.54 24.41
C GLN A 111 -0.50 -10.04 23.01
N VAL A 112 0.29 -10.35 21.98
CA VAL A 112 0.03 -9.92 20.59
C VAL A 112 -0.94 -10.89 19.91
N ASP A 113 -2.20 -10.49 19.71
CA ASP A 113 -3.23 -11.27 19.00
C ASP A 113 -3.19 -10.98 17.50
N VAL A 114 -2.23 -11.60 16.81
CA VAL A 114 -2.03 -11.47 15.36
C VAL A 114 -1.96 -12.85 14.71
N SER A 115 -2.70 -13.02 13.62
CA SER A 115 -2.65 -14.21 12.77
C SER A 115 -2.37 -13.82 11.32
N TYR A 116 -1.77 -14.73 10.56
CA TYR A 116 -1.34 -14.47 9.19
C TYR A 116 -1.97 -15.44 8.20
N GLN A 117 -2.30 -14.96 7.00
CA GLN A 117 -2.80 -15.80 5.90
C GLN A 117 -2.28 -15.29 4.55
N VAL A 118 -1.96 -16.23 3.66
CA VAL A 118 -1.72 -15.90 2.25
C VAL A 118 -3.05 -15.62 1.57
N VAL A 119 -3.24 -14.40 1.08
CA VAL A 119 -4.48 -13.94 0.43
C VAL A 119 -4.14 -13.02 -0.73
N ASP A 120 -4.73 -13.31 -1.87
CA ASP A 120 -4.74 -12.39 -2.98
C ASP A 120 -5.89 -11.39 -2.88
N ALA A 121 -5.57 -10.16 -2.47
CA ALA A 121 -6.56 -9.09 -2.37
C ALA A 121 -7.17 -8.67 -3.72
N THR A 122 -6.64 -9.14 -4.86
CA THR A 122 -7.26 -8.98 -6.19
C THR A 122 -8.33 -10.04 -6.48
N VAL A 123 -8.58 -10.97 -5.55
CA VAL A 123 -9.63 -11.99 -5.63
C VAL A 123 -10.61 -11.79 -4.48
N GLU A 124 -11.79 -11.22 -4.77
CA GLU A 124 -12.83 -10.87 -3.78
C GLU A 124 -13.17 -12.05 -2.86
N ARG A 125 -13.25 -13.26 -3.42
CA ARG A 125 -13.59 -14.47 -2.66
C ARG A 125 -12.56 -14.82 -1.60
N GLU A 126 -11.27 -14.57 -1.83
CA GLU A 126 -10.23 -14.88 -0.85
C GLU A 126 -10.32 -13.93 0.36
N ILE A 127 -10.62 -12.66 0.11
CA ILE A 127 -10.94 -11.70 1.19
C ILE A 127 -12.18 -12.15 1.96
N VAL A 128 -13.25 -12.56 1.27
CA VAL A 128 -14.46 -13.07 1.94
C VAL A 128 -14.19 -14.32 2.78
N ASN A 129 -13.28 -15.20 2.34
CA ASN A 129 -12.88 -16.40 3.07
C ASN A 129 -12.07 -16.10 4.34
N CYS A 130 -11.52 -14.89 4.49
CA CYS A 130 -10.92 -14.42 5.75
C CYS A 130 -11.95 -14.33 6.89
N GLY A 131 -13.26 -14.37 6.56
CA GLY A 131 -14.35 -14.36 7.52
C GLY A 131 -14.81 -12.94 7.86
N GLY A 132 -15.21 -12.74 9.12
CA GLY A 132 -15.73 -11.46 9.61
C GLY A 132 -16.86 -11.64 10.62
N PRO A 133 -17.62 -10.57 10.93
CA PRO A 133 -17.37 -9.22 10.47
C PRO A 133 -16.23 -8.53 11.24
N PHE A 134 -15.40 -7.74 10.56
CA PHE A 134 -14.31 -6.95 11.13
C PHE A 134 -14.78 -5.54 11.51
N ASP A 135 -14.22 -4.97 12.58
CA ASP A 135 -14.44 -3.59 12.98
C ASP A 135 -13.80 -2.61 11.98
N ALA A 136 -12.61 -2.98 11.50
CA ALA A 136 -11.93 -2.24 10.45
C ALA A 136 -11.12 -3.14 9.51
N ALA A 137 -10.76 -2.57 8.37
CA ALA A 137 -9.78 -3.11 7.45
C ALA A 137 -8.76 -2.04 7.10
N VAL A 138 -7.56 -2.45 6.71
CA VAL A 138 -6.48 -1.53 6.37
C VAL A 138 -5.62 -2.10 5.25
N CYS A 139 -5.18 -1.26 4.33
CA CYS A 139 -4.19 -1.60 3.32
C CYS A 139 -3.17 -0.46 3.24
N ILE A 140 -1.93 -0.72 3.64
CA ILE A 140 -0.85 0.26 3.61
C ILE A 140 0.10 -0.11 2.48
N MET A 141 0.24 0.75 1.49
CA MET A 141 1.20 0.63 0.40
C MET A 141 1.11 -0.68 -0.41
N GLY A 142 -0.07 -1.33 -0.43
CA GLY A 142 -0.34 -2.50 -1.27
C GLY A 142 -1.07 -2.20 -2.58
N ALA A 143 -2.03 -1.26 -2.55
CA ALA A 143 -2.97 -1.06 -3.67
C ALA A 143 -2.30 -0.63 -5.00
N MET A 144 -1.17 0.07 -4.96
CA MET A 144 -0.41 0.42 -6.18
C MET A 144 0.16 -0.80 -6.89
N SER A 145 0.37 -1.93 -6.20
CA SER A 145 0.84 -3.19 -6.78
C SER A 145 -0.30 -4.11 -7.22
N MET A 146 -1.55 -3.70 -7.08
CA MET A 146 -2.71 -4.47 -7.49
C MET A 146 -3.21 -4.01 -8.86
N LEU A 147 -3.32 -4.94 -9.82
CA LEU A 147 -3.84 -4.62 -11.15
C LEU A 147 -5.28 -4.07 -11.10
N SER A 148 -6.15 -4.72 -10.32
CA SER A 148 -7.56 -4.33 -10.14
C SER A 148 -7.87 -4.16 -8.65
N LEU A 149 -8.57 -3.08 -8.30
CA LEU A 149 -8.93 -2.77 -6.91
C LEU A 149 -10.39 -3.11 -6.58
N ARG A 150 -11.25 -3.21 -7.59
CA ARG A 150 -12.66 -3.55 -7.41
C ARG A 150 -12.89 -4.81 -6.55
N PRO A 151 -12.15 -5.93 -6.76
CA PRO A 151 -12.31 -7.11 -5.91
C PRO A 151 -11.92 -6.86 -4.45
N MET A 152 -10.89 -6.04 -4.22
CA MET A 152 -10.46 -5.63 -2.88
C MET A 152 -11.57 -4.85 -2.18
N PHE A 153 -12.07 -3.78 -2.81
CA PHE A 153 -13.13 -2.95 -2.24
C PHE A 153 -14.43 -3.73 -1.99
N GLY A 154 -14.81 -4.61 -2.93
CA GLY A 154 -15.98 -5.48 -2.79
C GLY A 154 -15.84 -6.48 -1.63
N GLY A 155 -14.67 -7.13 -1.52
CA GLY A 155 -14.35 -8.06 -0.43
C GLY A 155 -14.37 -7.36 0.92
N VAL A 156 -13.67 -6.23 1.04
CA VAL A 156 -13.65 -5.38 2.24
C VAL A 156 -15.06 -4.97 2.66
N TRP A 157 -15.89 -4.49 1.73
CA TRP A 157 -17.27 -4.11 2.03
C TRP A 157 -18.07 -5.29 2.61
N ARG A 158 -17.87 -6.51 2.12
CA ARG A 158 -18.58 -7.70 2.61
C ARG A 158 -18.16 -8.11 4.02
N VAL A 159 -16.87 -8.02 4.32
CA VAL A 159 -16.30 -8.51 5.60
C VAL A 159 -16.31 -7.47 6.71
N LEU A 160 -16.51 -6.18 6.44
CA LEU A 160 -16.64 -5.16 7.48
C LEU A 160 -17.98 -5.25 8.22
N LYS A 161 -18.05 -4.83 9.49
CA LYS A 161 -19.33 -4.54 10.17
C LYS A 161 -20.04 -3.36 9.50
N PRO A 162 -21.38 -3.22 9.62
CA PRO A 162 -22.03 -1.93 9.36
C PRO A 162 -21.32 -0.83 10.16
N ARG A 163 -21.08 0.32 9.54
CA ARG A 163 -20.28 1.44 10.06
C ARG A 163 -18.77 1.15 10.26
N GLY A 164 -18.32 -0.03 9.85
CA GLY A 164 -16.90 -0.42 9.87
C GLY A 164 -16.05 0.49 8.97
N ILE A 165 -14.76 0.56 9.30
CA ILE A 165 -13.81 1.47 8.68
C ILE A 165 -12.91 0.71 7.71
N PHE A 166 -12.64 1.28 6.54
CA PHE A 166 -11.51 0.85 5.71
C PHE A 166 -10.54 2.01 5.53
N VAL A 167 -9.27 1.81 5.87
CA VAL A 167 -8.21 2.79 5.60
C VAL A 167 -7.29 2.27 4.51
N LEU A 168 -7.14 3.07 3.46
CA LEU A 168 -6.21 2.82 2.36
C LEU A 168 -5.12 3.89 2.39
N VAL A 169 -3.86 3.47 2.54
CA VAL A 169 -2.69 4.34 2.34
C VAL A 169 -1.98 3.89 1.07
N THR A 170 -1.76 4.80 0.13
CA THR A 170 -1.09 4.48 -1.15
C THR A 170 -0.29 5.66 -1.66
N LEU A 171 0.61 5.42 -2.62
CA LEU A 171 1.32 6.48 -3.33
C LEU A 171 0.34 7.44 -3.98
N HIS A 172 0.61 8.74 -3.88
CA HIS A 172 -0.29 9.76 -4.36
C HIS A 172 -0.42 9.67 -5.88
N PRO A 173 -1.63 9.44 -6.45
CA PRO A 173 -1.83 9.30 -7.88
C PRO A 173 -1.27 10.48 -8.68
N SER A 174 -1.43 11.71 -8.17
CA SER A 174 -1.06 12.92 -8.91
C SER A 174 0.43 13.24 -8.90
N PHE A 175 1.19 12.72 -7.94
CA PHE A 175 2.57 13.16 -7.70
C PHE A 175 3.56 12.01 -7.72
N ALA A 176 3.19 10.83 -7.21
CA ALA A 176 4.14 9.73 -6.99
C ALA A 176 3.96 8.53 -7.95
N THR A 177 2.97 8.56 -8.84
CA THR A 177 2.81 7.51 -9.88
C THR A 177 2.53 8.05 -11.28
N SER A 178 2.27 9.36 -11.42
CA SER A 178 1.88 10.08 -12.65
C SER A 178 3.04 10.50 -13.55
N GLY A 179 3.94 9.55 -13.84
CA GLY A 179 4.99 9.74 -14.84
C GLY A 179 5.87 10.94 -14.50
N TYR A 180 6.00 11.19 -13.20
CA TYR A 180 6.58 12.41 -12.68
C TYR A 180 8.08 12.42 -12.92
N LYS A 181 8.64 13.62 -12.99
CA LYS A 181 10.09 13.82 -12.91
C LYS A 181 10.35 14.97 -11.97
N PHE A 182 11.36 14.79 -11.13
CA PHE A 182 11.86 15.88 -10.30
C PHE A 182 12.40 17.00 -11.19
N ALA A 183 11.92 18.22 -10.92
CA ALA A 183 12.36 19.44 -11.55
C ALA A 183 13.21 20.21 -10.54
N LYS A 184 14.53 20.04 -10.62
CA LYS A 184 15.47 20.75 -9.76
C LYS A 184 15.61 22.18 -10.28
N SER A 185 15.46 23.15 -9.38
CA SER A 185 15.78 24.56 -9.68
C SER A 185 17.29 24.76 -9.78
N GLU A 186 17.72 25.57 -10.76
CA GLU A 186 19.10 26.04 -10.88
C GLU A 186 19.39 27.24 -9.96
N ASN A 187 18.35 27.96 -9.55
CA ASN A 187 18.44 29.07 -8.60
C ASN A 187 18.18 28.55 -7.19
N GLU A 188 19.16 28.71 -6.30
CA GLU A 188 19.08 28.27 -4.89
C GLU A 188 17.95 28.95 -4.11
N ASN A 189 17.43 30.09 -4.60
CA ASN A 189 16.29 30.80 -3.99
C ASN A 189 14.92 30.36 -4.54
N GLU A 190 14.88 29.43 -5.50
CA GLU A 190 13.65 28.90 -6.09
C GLU A 190 13.41 27.46 -5.65
N PRO A 191 12.17 27.10 -5.30
CA PRO A 191 11.86 25.76 -4.83
C PRO A 191 12.07 24.72 -5.94
N HIS A 192 12.49 23.52 -5.54
CA HIS A 192 12.40 22.35 -6.41
C HIS A 192 10.92 21.98 -6.62
N GLY A 193 10.63 21.26 -7.70
CA GLY A 193 9.26 20.85 -8.01
C GLY A 193 9.18 19.50 -8.73
N LEU A 194 8.00 19.24 -9.28
CA LEU A 194 7.72 18.07 -10.11
C LEU A 194 7.13 18.51 -11.45
N THR A 195 7.52 17.82 -12.51
CA THR A 195 6.72 17.77 -13.73
C THR A 195 5.86 16.52 -13.67
N VAL A 196 4.56 16.65 -13.96
CA VAL A 196 3.61 15.54 -14.00
C VAL A 196 3.26 15.25 -15.45
N SER A 197 3.27 13.97 -15.84
CA SER A 197 2.94 13.57 -17.20
C SER A 197 2.03 12.34 -17.21
N ARG A 198 1.09 12.27 -18.15
CA ARG A 198 0.23 11.08 -18.33
C ARG A 198 -0.69 10.73 -17.14
N TYR A 199 -0.97 11.65 -16.22
CA TYR A 199 -1.82 11.42 -15.02
C TYR A 199 -3.18 10.77 -15.33
N LEU A 200 -3.82 11.14 -16.44
CA LEU A 200 -5.14 10.59 -16.80
C LEU A 200 -5.07 9.22 -17.49
N SER A 201 -3.87 8.69 -17.76
CA SER A 201 -3.69 7.43 -18.48
C SER A 201 -3.37 6.28 -17.52
N ARG A 202 -4.00 5.12 -17.71
CA ARG A 202 -3.54 3.88 -17.07
C ARG A 202 -2.25 3.39 -17.69
N TYR A 203 -1.26 3.04 -16.89
CA TYR A 203 -0.07 2.32 -17.35
C TYR A 203 0.67 1.62 -16.21
N VAL A 204 1.48 0.65 -16.60
CA VAL A 204 2.44 0.00 -15.70
C VAL A 204 3.65 0.90 -15.52
N THR A 205 4.02 1.12 -14.27
CA THR A 205 5.25 1.83 -13.88
C THR A 205 6.01 0.98 -12.88
N HIS A 206 7.18 1.44 -12.47
CA HIS A 206 8.04 0.73 -11.54
C HIS A 206 8.53 1.70 -10.47
N GLY A 207 8.71 1.21 -9.25
CA GLY A 207 9.29 2.00 -8.18
C GLY A 207 10.12 1.15 -7.23
N VAL A 208 11.00 1.83 -6.53
CA VAL A 208 11.80 1.25 -5.45
C VAL A 208 11.32 1.82 -4.13
N THR A 209 11.28 0.98 -3.09
CA THR A 209 11.01 1.42 -1.72
C THR A 209 12.30 1.80 -0.99
N ASN A 210 13.45 1.33 -1.49
CA ASN A 210 14.76 1.57 -0.91
C ASN A 210 15.83 1.75 -2.00
N THR A 211 16.79 2.65 -1.81
CA THR A 211 17.87 2.91 -2.79
C THR A 211 18.82 1.72 -2.99
N ALA A 212 18.88 0.79 -2.04
CA ALA A 212 19.66 -0.44 -2.15
C ALA A 212 18.93 -1.58 -2.89
N GLN A 213 17.66 -1.37 -3.26
CA GLN A 213 16.86 -2.36 -3.99
C GLN A 213 17.42 -2.52 -5.41
N LYS A 214 17.70 -3.78 -5.81
CA LYS A 214 18.29 -4.07 -7.12
C LYS A 214 17.28 -4.01 -8.25
N GLU A 215 16.10 -4.61 -8.04
CA GLU A 215 15.04 -4.72 -9.04
C GLU A 215 13.80 -3.97 -8.54
N PRO A 216 13.25 -3.03 -9.32
CA PRO A 216 12.11 -2.25 -8.90
C PRO A 216 10.81 -3.08 -8.89
N GLN A 217 9.88 -2.74 -8.01
CA GLN A 217 8.57 -3.36 -7.95
C GLN A 217 7.65 -2.79 -9.03
N ILE A 218 6.74 -3.63 -9.53
CA ILE A 218 5.73 -3.24 -10.51
C ILE A 218 4.60 -2.51 -9.81
N TYR A 219 4.28 -1.32 -10.32
CA TYR A 219 3.15 -0.50 -9.88
C TYR A 219 2.20 -0.20 -11.04
N PHE A 220 0.94 0.05 -10.70
CA PHE A 220 -0.13 0.34 -11.63
C PHE A 220 -0.64 1.75 -11.39
N HIS A 221 -0.18 2.69 -12.22
CA HIS A 221 -0.70 4.05 -12.15
C HIS A 221 -2.16 4.09 -12.61
N ARG A 222 -2.99 4.74 -11.81
CA ARG A 222 -4.36 5.12 -12.13
C ARG A 222 -4.66 6.49 -11.53
N PRO A 223 -5.42 7.36 -12.20
CA PRO A 223 -5.81 8.66 -11.65
C PRO A 223 -6.70 8.48 -10.40
N MET A 224 -6.75 9.53 -9.57
CA MET A 224 -7.49 9.51 -8.31
C MET A 224 -8.96 9.12 -8.49
N HIS A 225 -9.61 9.66 -9.54
CA HIS A 225 -11.03 9.37 -9.78
C HIS A 225 -11.30 7.88 -10.05
N GLU A 226 -10.39 7.19 -10.73
CA GLU A 226 -10.55 5.75 -10.97
C GLU A 226 -10.26 4.93 -9.72
N LEU A 227 -9.26 5.32 -8.93
CA LEU A 227 -8.99 4.70 -7.63
C LEU A 227 -10.23 4.76 -6.73
N LEU A 228 -10.92 5.91 -6.70
CA LEU A 228 -12.12 6.11 -5.89
C LEU A 228 -13.38 5.48 -6.49
N THR A 229 -13.48 5.40 -7.82
CA THR A 229 -14.66 4.85 -8.51
C THR A 229 -14.92 3.40 -8.11
N ASP A 230 -13.88 2.57 -8.01
CA ASP A 230 -14.02 1.16 -7.62
C ASP A 230 -14.51 1.02 -6.15
N ALA A 231 -14.07 1.92 -5.27
CA ALA A 231 -14.54 1.98 -3.89
C ALA A 231 -16.04 2.37 -3.81
N PHE A 232 -16.42 3.44 -4.52
CA PHE A 232 -17.80 3.94 -4.55
C PHE A 232 -18.76 2.91 -5.17
N ALA A 233 -18.35 2.26 -6.25
CA ALA A 233 -19.13 1.20 -6.89
C ALA A 233 -19.34 -0.03 -5.98
N SER A 234 -18.45 -0.24 -5.01
CA SER A 234 -18.58 -1.30 -3.99
C SER A 234 -19.46 -0.90 -2.81
N GLY A 235 -19.96 0.34 -2.77
CA GLY A 235 -20.82 0.85 -1.71
C GLY A 235 -20.08 1.43 -0.50
N LEU A 236 -18.76 1.63 -0.60
CA LEU A 236 -17.98 2.33 0.41
C LEU A 236 -18.12 3.85 0.24
N VAL A 237 -18.14 4.58 1.35
CA VAL A 237 -18.24 6.05 1.38
C VAL A 237 -16.95 6.64 1.92
N LEU A 238 -16.30 7.51 1.15
CA LEU A 238 -15.11 8.25 1.62
C LEU A 238 -15.55 9.35 2.60
N ASP A 239 -15.05 9.33 3.83
CA ASP A 239 -15.36 10.32 4.88
C ASP A 239 -14.11 10.92 5.54
N GLY A 240 -12.91 10.60 5.03
CA GLY A 240 -11.65 11.15 5.49
C GLY A 240 -10.55 11.03 4.45
N MET A 241 -9.66 12.01 4.40
CA MET A 241 -8.49 12.03 3.52
C MET A 241 -7.37 12.82 4.19
N ALA A 242 -6.13 12.34 4.05
CA ALA A 242 -4.93 13.08 4.41
C ALA A 242 -3.87 12.89 3.32
N GLU A 243 -3.26 13.99 2.91
CA GLU A 243 -2.13 14.00 1.99
C GLU A 243 -0.83 13.96 2.81
N LEU A 244 0.05 13.01 2.49
CA LEU A 244 1.20 12.65 3.32
C LEU A 244 2.51 13.03 2.60
N ALA A 245 3.28 13.90 3.21
CA ALA A 245 4.65 14.21 2.79
C ALA A 245 5.59 13.03 3.12
N ALA A 246 6.78 13.04 2.51
CA ALA A 246 7.87 12.19 2.98
C ALA A 246 8.31 12.60 4.41
N PRO A 247 8.82 11.66 5.24
CA PRO A 247 9.35 12.02 6.55
C PRO A 247 10.53 12.99 6.42
N GLU A 248 10.66 13.90 7.38
CA GLU A 248 11.88 14.68 7.52
C GLU A 248 13.05 13.74 7.86
N GLN A 249 14.02 13.61 6.96
CA GLN A 249 15.27 12.90 7.22
C GLN A 249 16.46 13.86 7.12
N PRO A 250 17.54 13.63 7.90
CA PRO A 250 18.81 14.30 7.68
C PRO A 250 19.26 14.07 6.22
N MET A 251 19.75 15.12 5.54
CA MET A 251 20.18 15.11 4.14
C MET A 251 21.43 14.24 3.85
N GLU A 252 21.65 13.13 4.56
CA GLU A 252 22.85 12.31 4.38
C GLU A 252 22.84 11.52 3.06
N ASP A 253 21.67 11.26 2.46
CA ASP A 253 21.57 10.65 1.14
C ASP A 253 20.75 11.53 0.18
N SER A 254 21.44 12.35 -0.61
CA SER A 254 20.86 13.23 -1.64
C SER A 254 20.11 12.50 -2.76
N ARG A 255 19.93 11.17 -2.65
CA ARG A 255 19.30 10.29 -3.63
C ARG A 255 17.79 10.15 -3.47
N LEU A 256 17.24 10.36 -2.26
CA LEU A 256 15.78 10.34 -2.04
C LEU A 256 15.22 11.76 -2.17
N MET A 257 14.87 12.12 -3.40
CA MET A 257 14.42 13.48 -3.76
C MET A 257 13.04 13.87 -3.17
N TRP A 258 12.30 12.93 -2.57
CA TRP A 258 11.03 13.26 -1.91
C TRP A 258 11.21 14.12 -0.65
N ASN A 259 12.34 13.97 0.05
CA ASN A 259 12.64 14.75 1.26
C ASN A 259 12.93 16.23 0.96
N VAL A 260 13.29 16.56 -0.29
CA VAL A 260 13.51 17.95 -0.72
C VAL A 260 12.24 18.61 -1.29
N LEU A 261 11.10 17.92 -1.21
CA LEU A 261 9.78 18.42 -1.62
C LEU A 261 8.75 18.28 -0.48
N PRO A 262 8.97 18.92 0.68
CA PRO A 262 8.13 18.71 1.88
C PRO A 262 6.66 19.13 1.67
N ASP A 263 6.41 20.06 0.75
CA ASP A 263 5.06 20.57 0.45
C ASP A 263 4.35 19.80 -0.68
N ILE A 264 4.97 18.75 -1.24
CA ILE A 264 4.34 17.91 -2.27
C ILE A 264 4.08 16.52 -1.68
N PRO A 265 2.81 16.09 -1.56
CA PRO A 265 2.51 14.82 -0.93
C PRO A 265 2.96 13.65 -1.80
N MET A 266 3.73 12.75 -1.18
CA MET A 266 4.18 11.51 -1.80
C MET A 266 3.09 10.43 -1.71
N ALA A 267 2.30 10.42 -0.64
CA ALA A 267 1.26 9.43 -0.40
C ALA A 267 -0.07 10.10 -0.04
N VAL A 268 -1.14 9.30 -0.07
CA VAL A 268 -2.47 9.69 0.40
C VAL A 268 -3.02 8.59 1.30
N ALA A 269 -3.61 8.98 2.43
CA ALA A 269 -4.43 8.13 3.27
C ALA A 269 -5.89 8.48 3.05
N LEU A 270 -6.73 7.46 2.85
CA LEU A 270 -8.15 7.57 2.55
C LEU A 270 -8.92 6.72 3.54
N ARG A 271 -9.91 7.31 4.21
CA ARG A 271 -10.82 6.60 5.11
C ARG A 271 -12.18 6.43 4.47
N PHE A 272 -12.60 5.18 4.36
CA PHE A 272 -13.91 4.78 3.90
C PHE A 272 -14.74 4.19 5.03
N ARG A 273 -16.07 4.32 4.91
CA ARG A 273 -17.06 3.70 5.77
C ARG A 273 -17.90 2.72 4.97
N ARG A 274 -18.27 1.60 5.61
CA ARG A 274 -19.43 0.80 5.20
C ARG A 274 -20.69 1.45 5.79
N PRO A 275 -21.62 2.00 4.98
CA PRO A 275 -22.87 2.57 5.49
C PRO A 275 -23.72 1.58 6.30
#